data_AF-A0A679HNH0-F1
#
_entry.id   AF-A0A679HNH0-F1
#
_cell.length_a   1.000
_cell.length_b   1.000
_cell.length_c   1.000
_cell.angle_alpha   90.00
_cell.angle_beta   90.00
_cell.angle_gamma   90.00
#
_symmetry.space_group_name_H-M   'P 1'
#
loop_
_entity.id
_entity.type
_entity.pdbx_description
1 polymer ?
#
loop_
_entity_poly.entity_id
_entity_poly.type
_entity_poly.pdbx_seq_one_letter_code
_entity_poly.pdbx_strand_id
1 'polypeptide(L)'
;MLRLIGYWNWKGVAGAFPCLLVASGLVVSGPIVSESLGGTGAHAKKQGDPEAGRIIFNGKGVCYYCHGTDGNIDNRPQLESDTGMVITQLDPQPADLRKPKSLRLKNDEQRAKLIREGRVGTGMFPETNLTNRELIDTLAYLAVLRGESRAKPQSTPRGH
;
A
#
# COMPACT_ATOMS: atom_id res chain seq x y z
N MET A 1 -17.04 41.99 11.96
CA MET A 1 -16.36 42.51 10.76
C MET A 1 -15.85 41.32 9.94
N LEU A 2 -16.48 41.08 8.80
CA LEU A 2 -16.11 40.09 7.79
C LEU A 2 -14.74 40.44 7.18
N ARG A 3 -13.88 39.44 6.97
CA ARG A 3 -12.90 39.47 5.87
C ARG A 3 -13.04 38.20 5.04
N LEU A 4 -13.62 38.42 3.87
CA LEU A 4 -13.76 37.51 2.73
C LEU A 4 -12.44 37.47 1.94
N ILE A 5 -12.09 36.26 1.50
CA ILE A 5 -11.73 35.86 0.12
C ILE A 5 -10.62 36.65 -0.63
N GLY A 6 -9.66 35.88 -1.14
CA GLY A 6 -9.04 36.11 -2.45
C GLY A 6 -7.53 35.85 -2.49
N TYR A 7 -6.91 35.29 -3.53
CA TYR A 7 -7.32 34.64 -4.78
C TYR A 7 -6.08 33.86 -5.25
N TRP A 8 -6.25 32.60 -5.68
CA TRP A 8 -5.23 31.87 -6.44
C TRP A 8 -5.15 32.45 -7.85
N ASN A 9 -3.96 32.92 -8.25
CA ASN A 9 -3.68 33.35 -9.62
C ASN A 9 -2.34 32.76 -10.06
N TRP A 10 -2.38 31.63 -10.76
CA TRP A 10 -1.24 31.11 -11.52
C TRP A 10 -1.66 31.00 -12.98
N LYS A 11 -1.44 32.07 -13.73
CA LYS A 11 -1.51 32.09 -15.19
C LYS A 11 -0.10 31.98 -15.78
N GLY A 12 0.04 31.09 -16.76
CA GLY A 12 1.00 31.23 -17.85
C GLY A 12 2.30 30.43 -17.69
N VAL A 13 2.53 29.48 -18.59
CA VAL A 13 3.32 29.75 -19.81
C VAL A 13 3.05 28.65 -20.84
N ALA A 14 2.56 29.08 -22.00
CA ALA A 14 2.57 28.31 -23.24
C ALA A 14 4.01 28.24 -23.76
N GLY A 15 4.48 27.04 -24.07
CA GLY A 15 5.77 26.80 -24.72
C GLY A 15 5.56 25.93 -25.96
N ALA A 16 5.55 26.57 -27.12
CA ALA A 16 5.59 25.92 -28.41
C ALA A 16 6.94 25.21 -28.58
N PHE A 17 6.92 23.89 -28.81
CA PHE A 17 8.11 23.15 -29.23
C PHE A 17 8.11 23.03 -30.76
N PRO A 18 9.16 23.54 -31.45
CA PRO A 18 9.22 23.53 -32.89
C PRO A 18 9.52 22.13 -33.44
N CYS A 19 8.86 21.83 -34.57
CA CYS A 19 9.28 20.83 -35.54
C CYS A 19 10.78 20.96 -35.85
N LEU A 20 11.54 19.89 -35.66
CA LEU A 20 12.75 19.65 -36.43
C LEU A 20 12.71 18.24 -37.01
N LEU A 21 12.44 18.20 -38.31
CA LEU A 21 12.73 17.10 -39.22
C LEU A 21 14.26 16.97 -39.35
N VAL A 22 14.81 15.78 -39.07
CA VAL A 22 16.03 15.29 -39.74
C VAL A 22 15.82 13.82 -40.09
N ALA A 23 16.19 13.51 -41.32
CA ALA A 23 15.90 12.30 -42.06
C ALA A 23 16.98 11.21 -41.94
N SER A 24 16.59 10.01 -42.35
CA SER A 24 17.38 8.99 -43.05
C SER A 24 18.45 8.20 -42.29
N GLY A 25 18.29 6.86 -42.30
CA GLY A 25 19.42 5.94 -42.13
C GLY A 25 19.03 4.52 -41.72
N LEU A 26 18.91 3.63 -42.72
CA LEU A 26 19.09 2.18 -42.70
C LEU A 26 19.11 1.47 -41.32
N VAL A 27 18.16 0.57 -41.11
CA VAL A 27 18.34 -0.54 -40.14
C VAL A 27 18.29 -1.86 -40.89
N VAL A 28 19.37 -2.61 -40.75
CA VAL A 28 19.67 -3.90 -41.38
C VAL A 28 18.66 -4.97 -40.97
N SER A 29 18.13 -5.68 -41.96
CA SER A 29 17.37 -6.92 -41.82
C SER A 29 18.28 -8.02 -41.26
N GLY A 30 18.12 -8.36 -39.98
CA GLY A 30 18.71 -9.55 -39.35
C GLY A 30 17.65 -10.65 -39.12
N PRO A 31 18.04 -11.93 -39.12
CA PRO A 31 17.10 -13.04 -39.12
C PRO A 31 16.38 -13.21 -37.78
N ILE A 32 15.07 -13.38 -37.91
CA ILE A 32 14.13 -13.99 -36.97
C ILE A 32 14.71 -15.29 -36.39
N VAL A 33 15.21 -15.21 -35.15
CA VAL A 33 15.29 -16.36 -34.25
C VAL A 33 14.04 -16.33 -33.37
N SER A 34 13.12 -17.23 -33.72
CA SER A 34 11.96 -17.59 -32.92
C SER A 34 12.45 -18.53 -31.82
N GLU A 35 12.47 -18.08 -30.57
CA GLU A 35 12.71 -18.97 -29.45
C GLU A 35 11.79 -18.67 -28.26
N SER A 36 10.97 -19.68 -28.01
CA SER A 36 10.31 -20.06 -26.76
C SER A 36 9.04 -19.30 -26.35
N LEU A 37 7.92 -19.92 -26.75
CA LEU A 37 6.71 -20.03 -25.95
C LEU A 37 7.05 -20.64 -24.57
N GLY A 38 7.47 -19.78 -23.64
CA GLY A 38 7.69 -20.10 -22.23
C GLY A 38 6.63 -19.45 -21.36
N GLY A 39 5.36 -19.79 -21.58
CA GLY A 39 4.29 -19.49 -20.66
C GLY A 39 4.53 -20.16 -19.31
N THR A 40 5.12 -19.43 -18.38
CA THR A 40 4.76 -19.55 -16.97
C THR A 40 4.30 -18.18 -16.53
N GLY A 41 2.99 -18.01 -16.45
CA GLY A 41 2.37 -16.93 -15.70
C GLY A 41 2.71 -17.11 -14.22
N ALA A 42 3.97 -16.87 -13.86
CA ALA A 42 4.27 -16.43 -12.53
C ALA A 42 3.57 -15.08 -12.43
N HIS A 43 2.51 -15.01 -11.63
CA HIS A 43 2.10 -13.77 -11.01
C HIS A 43 3.35 -13.20 -10.33
N ALA A 44 4.15 -12.41 -11.06
CA ALA A 44 5.11 -11.53 -10.45
C ALA A 44 4.25 -10.69 -9.51
N LYS A 45 4.31 -11.00 -8.21
CA LYS A 45 3.54 -10.26 -7.18
C LYS A 45 3.83 -8.81 -7.46
N LYS A 46 2.82 -8.10 -8.00
CA LYS A 46 3.00 -6.75 -8.51
C LYS A 46 3.43 -5.93 -7.30
N GLN A 47 4.71 -5.59 -7.23
CA GLN A 47 5.30 -5.06 -6.00
C GLN A 47 4.56 -3.79 -5.60
N GLY A 48 4.17 -3.69 -4.34
CA GLY A 48 3.50 -2.51 -3.82
C GLY A 48 4.48 -1.37 -3.56
N ASP A 49 3.96 -0.15 -3.58
CA ASP A 49 4.66 1.06 -3.15
C ASP A 49 4.41 1.30 -1.65
N PRO A 50 5.41 1.13 -0.77
CA PRO A 50 5.24 1.31 0.65
C PRO A 50 4.93 2.77 1.05
N GLU A 51 5.33 3.77 0.27
CA GLU A 51 5.03 5.16 0.59
C GLU A 51 3.56 5.50 0.26
N ALA A 52 3.06 5.02 -0.88
CA ALA A 52 1.63 5.07 -1.17
C ALA A 52 0.83 4.32 -0.10
N GLY A 53 1.31 3.14 0.32
CA GLY A 53 0.73 2.36 1.42
C GLY A 53 0.69 3.11 2.75
N ARG A 54 1.72 3.89 3.07
CA ARG A 54 1.77 4.75 4.26
C ARG A 54 0.68 5.81 4.23
N ILE A 55 0.47 6.46 3.09
CA ILE A 55 -0.58 7.47 2.91
C ILE A 55 -1.96 6.84 3.09
N ILE A 56 -2.17 5.63 2.54
CA ILE A 56 -3.43 4.91 2.68
C ILE A 56 -3.68 4.50 4.13
N PHE A 57 -2.67 3.93 4.80
CA PHE A 57 -2.75 3.47 6.19
C PHE A 57 -3.12 4.59 7.16
N ASN A 58 -2.51 5.77 7.01
CA ASN A 58 -2.75 6.95 7.84
C ASN A 58 -3.88 7.86 7.32
N GLY A 59 -4.59 7.44 6.27
CA GLY A 59 -5.58 8.24 5.58
C GLY A 59 -6.77 7.40 5.17
N LYS A 60 -6.87 7.10 3.87
CA LYS A 60 -8.05 6.46 3.25
C LYS A 60 -8.50 5.18 3.95
N GLY A 61 -7.57 4.30 4.31
CA GLY A 61 -7.88 3.01 4.96
C GLY A 61 -8.10 3.11 6.46
N VAL A 62 -7.98 4.31 7.05
CA VAL A 62 -8.23 4.65 8.47
C VAL A 62 -7.61 3.68 9.50
N CYS A 63 -6.58 2.93 9.10
CA CYS A 63 -5.98 1.88 9.92
C CYS A 63 -5.34 2.46 11.19
N TYR A 64 -4.77 3.66 11.06
CA TYR A 64 -4.13 4.41 12.14
C TYR A 64 -5.09 4.76 13.30
N TYR A 65 -6.40 4.77 13.08
CA TYR A 65 -7.38 5.09 14.12
C TYR A 65 -7.32 4.10 15.30
N CYS A 66 -7.17 2.81 14.98
CA CYS A 66 -7.07 1.74 15.97
C CYS A 66 -5.63 1.25 16.18
N HIS A 67 -4.84 1.20 15.12
CA HIS A 67 -3.45 0.70 15.16
C HIS A 67 -2.40 1.81 15.42
N GLY A 68 -2.84 3.06 15.52
CA GLY A 68 -1.99 4.22 15.75
C GLY A 68 -1.24 4.71 14.51
N THR A 69 -0.79 5.96 14.54
CA THR A 69 -0.05 6.60 13.44
C THR A 69 1.22 5.80 13.13
N ASP A 70 1.40 5.42 11.87
CA ASP A 70 2.48 4.54 11.41
C ASP A 70 2.62 3.23 12.22
N GLY A 71 1.47 2.70 12.64
CA GLY A 71 1.34 1.44 13.39
C GLY A 71 1.88 1.51 14.82
N ASN A 72 2.21 2.70 15.33
CA ASN A 72 2.58 2.88 16.72
C ASN A 72 1.30 3.01 17.56
N ILE A 73 0.92 1.93 18.25
CA ILE A 73 -0.34 1.84 19.01
C ILE A 73 -0.48 2.91 20.10
N ASP A 74 0.64 3.41 20.64
CA ASP A 74 0.66 4.46 21.65
C ASP A 74 0.49 5.86 21.05
N ASN A 75 0.58 5.98 19.72
CA ASN A 75 0.45 7.22 18.97
C ASN A 75 -0.83 7.24 18.12
N ARG A 76 -1.97 6.92 18.75
CA ARG A 76 -3.29 7.10 18.12
C ARG A 76 -3.60 8.60 17.98
N PRO A 77 -4.37 8.99 16.94
CA PRO A 77 -4.88 10.35 16.86
C PRO A 77 -5.67 10.69 18.12
N GLN A 78 -5.80 11.98 18.43
CA GLN A 78 -6.64 12.41 19.54
C GLN A 78 -8.09 12.09 19.19
N LEU A 79 -8.66 11.12 19.90
CA LEU A 79 -10.03 10.68 19.76
C LEU A 79 -10.89 11.36 20.83
N GLU A 80 -12.19 11.48 20.55
CA GLU A 80 -13.15 11.79 21.60
C GLU A 80 -13.02 10.76 22.74
N SER A 81 -13.14 11.25 23.97
CA SER A 81 -12.99 10.47 25.22
C SER A 81 -13.65 9.09 25.14
N ASP A 82 -14.92 9.08 24.72
CA ASP A 82 -15.74 7.88 24.70
C ASP A 82 -15.24 6.87 23.66
N THR A 83 -14.76 7.32 22.51
CA THR A 83 -14.21 6.43 21.48
C THR A 83 -12.87 5.85 21.91
N GLY A 84 -12.00 6.67 22.51
CA GLY A 84 -10.75 6.20 23.09
C GLY A 84 -10.99 5.11 24.13
N MET A 85 -11.95 5.34 25.04
CA MET A 85 -12.35 4.37 26.06
C MET A 85 -12.87 3.06 25.45
N VAL A 86 -13.76 3.13 24.46
CA VAL A 86 -14.28 1.93 23.76
C VAL A 86 -13.13 1.13 23.13
N ILE A 87 -12.16 1.79 22.48
CA ILE A 87 -11.01 1.09 21.89
C ILE A 87 -10.18 0.38 22.98
N THR A 88 -9.95 1.00 24.14
CA THR A 88 -9.22 0.37 25.26
C THR A 88 -9.96 -0.81 25.88
N GLN A 89 -11.25 -0.96 25.63
CA GLN A 89 -12.09 -2.04 26.13
C GLN A 89 -12.31 -3.16 25.11
N LEU A 90 -11.85 -3.01 23.87
CA LEU A 90 -11.97 -4.05 22.84
C LEU A 90 -11.28 -5.34 23.30
N ASP A 91 -11.99 -6.46 23.17
CA ASP A 91 -11.42 -7.80 23.30
C ASP A 91 -11.61 -8.55 21.95
N PRO A 92 -10.53 -8.88 21.23
CA PRO A 92 -9.14 -8.60 21.56
C PRO A 92 -8.74 -7.15 21.25
N GLN A 93 -7.73 -6.66 21.99
CA GLN A 93 -7.09 -5.39 21.69
C GLN A 93 -6.49 -5.36 20.27
N PRO A 94 -6.47 -4.19 19.59
CA PRO A 94 -5.77 -4.03 18.32
C PRO A 94 -4.32 -4.49 18.43
N ALA A 95 -3.85 -5.26 17.45
CA ALA A 95 -2.48 -5.74 17.44
C ALA A 95 -1.48 -4.59 17.19
N ASP A 96 -0.35 -4.61 17.89
CA ASP A 96 0.79 -3.76 17.59
C ASP A 96 1.50 -4.27 16.33
N LEU A 97 1.33 -3.54 15.23
CA LEU A 97 1.79 -3.95 13.90
C LEU A 97 3.32 -3.86 13.75
N ARG A 98 4.00 -3.19 14.68
CA ARG A 98 5.46 -3.02 14.71
C ARG A 98 6.16 -4.10 15.52
N LYS A 99 5.41 -4.96 16.23
CA LYS A 99 5.92 -6.12 16.98
C LYS A 99 5.67 -7.41 16.19
N PRO A 100 6.52 -7.80 15.21
CA PRO A 100 6.24 -8.94 14.34
C PRO A 100 6.06 -10.26 15.10
N LYS A 101 6.71 -10.43 16.26
CA LYS A 101 6.58 -11.63 17.09
C LYS A 101 5.20 -11.82 17.73
N SER A 102 4.42 -10.75 17.93
CA SER A 102 3.05 -10.84 18.44
C SER A 102 2.01 -11.05 17.33
N LEU A 103 2.41 -10.99 16.05
CA LEU A 103 1.49 -11.12 14.93
C LEU A 103 1.26 -12.60 14.56
N ARG A 104 -0.01 -12.97 14.44
CA ARG A 104 -0.44 -14.34 14.10
C ARG A 104 -0.37 -14.63 12.61
N LEU A 105 -0.70 -13.64 11.77
CA LEU A 105 -0.74 -13.80 10.31
C LEU A 105 0.66 -13.84 9.72
N LYS A 106 0.92 -14.85 8.87
CA LYS A 106 2.26 -15.17 8.38
C LYS A 106 2.55 -14.64 6.99
N ASN A 107 1.53 -14.46 6.16
CA ASN A 107 1.69 -14.02 4.77
C ASN A 107 0.70 -12.92 4.39
N ASP A 108 0.97 -12.30 3.23
CA ASP A 108 0.19 -11.17 2.73
C ASP A 108 -1.20 -11.55 2.24
N GLU A 109 -1.43 -12.79 1.82
CA GLU A 109 -2.77 -13.27 1.43
C GLU A 109 -3.70 -13.31 2.64
N GLN A 110 -3.23 -13.83 3.77
CA GLN A 110 -3.96 -13.82 5.04
C GLN A 110 -4.25 -12.38 5.50
N ARG A 111 -3.28 -11.48 5.35
CA ARG A 111 -3.44 -10.06 5.73
C ARG A 111 -4.41 -9.34 4.81
N ALA A 112 -4.34 -9.57 3.50
CA ALA A 112 -5.28 -9.05 2.51
C ALA A 112 -6.71 -9.46 2.84
N LYS A 113 -6.92 -10.76 3.10
CA LYS A 113 -8.21 -11.31 3.47
C LYS A 113 -8.74 -10.67 4.74
N LEU A 114 -7.89 -10.58 5.78
CA LEU A 114 -8.26 -9.96 7.05
C LEU A 114 -8.64 -8.48 6.88
N ILE A 115 -7.91 -7.71 6.07
CA ILE A 115 -8.21 -6.30 5.83
C ILE A 115 -9.56 -6.17 5.10
N ARG A 116 -9.79 -6.97 4.04
CA ARG A 116 -11.03 -6.88 3.25
C ARG A 116 -12.28 -7.33 4.00
N GLU A 117 -12.14 -8.34 4.85
CA GLU A 117 -13.28 -9.00 5.51
C GLU A 117 -13.43 -8.61 6.98
N GLY A 118 -12.41 -7.97 7.56
CA GLY A 118 -12.36 -7.73 8.99
C GLY A 118 -12.26 -9.02 9.81
N ARG A 119 -12.53 -8.91 11.11
CA ARG A 119 -12.65 -10.02 12.04
C ARG A 119 -13.95 -9.89 12.82
N VAL A 120 -14.88 -10.80 12.53
CA VAL A 120 -16.16 -10.94 13.24
C VAL A 120 -15.90 -11.05 14.74
N GLY A 121 -16.69 -10.33 15.54
CA GLY A 121 -16.56 -10.31 17.00
C GLY A 121 -15.37 -9.50 17.53
N THR A 122 -14.73 -8.68 16.70
CA THR A 122 -13.64 -7.77 17.10
C THR A 122 -13.90 -6.36 16.59
N GLY A 123 -13.14 -5.37 17.08
CA GLY A 123 -13.21 -4.00 16.54
C GLY A 123 -12.59 -3.80 15.15
N MET A 124 -12.09 -4.86 14.50
CA MET A 124 -11.51 -4.78 13.15
C MET A 124 -12.58 -5.03 12.09
N PHE A 125 -13.23 -3.95 11.66
CA PHE A 125 -14.26 -4.00 10.61
C PHE A 125 -13.66 -4.27 9.21
N PRO A 126 -14.47 -4.76 8.26
CA PRO A 126 -14.06 -4.90 6.86
C PRO A 126 -13.67 -3.56 6.24
N GLU A 127 -12.55 -3.51 5.52
CA GLU A 127 -12.12 -2.38 4.71
C GLU A 127 -12.44 -2.64 3.23
N THR A 128 -13.59 -2.13 2.79
CA THR A 128 -14.15 -2.38 1.45
C THR A 128 -13.86 -1.26 0.45
N ASN A 129 -13.31 -0.13 0.90
CA ASN A 129 -13.11 1.06 0.05
C ASN A 129 -11.74 1.07 -0.65
N LEU A 130 -10.85 0.12 -0.33
CA LEU A 130 -9.55 -0.01 -0.97
C LEU A 130 -9.62 -0.80 -2.27
N THR A 131 -9.11 -0.19 -3.34
CA THR A 131 -8.83 -0.86 -4.61
C THR A 131 -7.78 -1.97 -4.41
N ASN A 132 -7.66 -2.88 -5.38
CA ASN A 132 -6.63 -3.91 -5.34
C ASN A 132 -5.20 -3.33 -5.29
N ARG A 133 -4.95 -2.19 -5.95
CA ARG A 133 -3.64 -1.53 -5.90
C ARG A 133 -3.37 -0.94 -4.54
N GLU A 134 -4.33 -0.21 -3.97
CA GLU A 134 -4.19 0.38 -2.64
C GLU A 134 -3.97 -0.68 -1.55
N LEU A 135 -4.66 -1.83 -1.64
CA LEU A 135 -4.42 -2.93 -0.71
C LEU A 135 -3.00 -3.51 -0.85
N ILE A 136 -2.52 -3.69 -2.09
CA ILE A 136 -1.14 -4.15 -2.35
C ILE A 136 -0.10 -3.16 -1.79
N ASP A 137 -0.30 -1.86 -1.99
CA ASP A 137 0.58 -0.81 -1.50
C ASP A 137 0.54 -0.76 0.05
N THR A 138 -0.64 -0.91 0.65
CA THR A 138 -0.83 -1.03 2.10
C THR A 138 -0.07 -2.22 2.67
N LEU A 139 -0.14 -3.40 2.03
CA LEU A 139 0.61 -4.59 2.46
C LEU A 139 2.12 -4.39 2.38
N ALA A 140 2.59 -3.71 1.32
CA ALA A 140 4.00 -3.33 1.20
C ALA A 140 4.43 -2.42 2.36
N TYR A 141 3.60 -1.47 2.77
CA TYR A 141 3.88 -0.62 3.93
C TYR A 141 3.87 -1.41 5.25
N LEU A 142 2.92 -2.33 5.44
CA LEU A 142 2.90 -3.18 6.63
C LEU A 142 4.17 -4.04 6.75
N ALA A 143 4.79 -4.45 5.64
CA ALA A 143 6.10 -5.12 5.67
C ALA A 143 7.21 -4.20 6.18
N VAL A 144 7.22 -2.93 5.76
CA VAL A 144 8.14 -1.90 6.29
C VAL A 144 7.97 -1.74 7.79
N LEU A 145 6.73 -1.66 8.31
CA LEU A 145 6.46 -1.53 9.75
C LEU A 145 7.03 -2.70 10.58
N ARG A 146 7.08 -3.90 10.00
CA ARG A 146 7.62 -5.10 10.65
C ARG A 146 9.15 -5.21 10.54
N GLY A 147 9.81 -4.27 9.87
CA GLY A 147 11.24 -4.37 9.57
C GLY A 147 11.55 -5.48 8.56
N GLU A 148 10.56 -5.95 7.80
CA GLU A 148 10.75 -6.90 6.71
C GLU A 148 11.32 -6.13 5.51
N SER A 149 12.62 -5.80 5.56
CA SER A 149 13.33 -5.26 4.39
C SER A 149 13.11 -6.18 3.20
N ARG A 150 12.57 -5.67 2.07
CA ARG A 150 12.20 -6.41 0.84
C ARG A 150 12.76 -7.82 0.82
N ALA A 151 12.03 -8.75 1.41
CA ALA A 151 12.51 -10.11 1.58
C ALA A 151 12.78 -10.69 0.18
N LYS A 152 13.98 -11.25 -0.02
CA LYS A 152 14.33 -12.07 -1.18
C LYS A 152 13.17 -13.06 -1.45
N PRO A 153 12.76 -13.30 -2.71
CA PRO A 153 11.66 -14.20 -3.00
C PRO A 153 11.85 -15.53 -2.27
N GLN A 154 10.89 -15.88 -1.41
CA GLN A 154 10.92 -17.13 -0.67
C GLN A 154 10.86 -18.28 -1.68
N SER A 155 11.99 -18.94 -1.90
CA SER A 155 12.03 -20.21 -2.62
C SER A 155 11.53 -21.30 -1.69
N THR A 156 10.37 -21.88 -2.01
CA THR A 156 9.86 -23.11 -1.41
C THR A 156 10.92 -24.23 -1.53
N PRO A 157 11.29 -24.95 -0.45
CA PRO A 157 12.11 -26.14 -0.56
C PRO A 157 11.29 -27.21 -1.29
N ARG A 158 11.77 -27.65 -2.46
CA ARG A 158 11.24 -28.83 -3.13
C ARG A 158 11.84 -30.03 -2.40
N GLY A 159 11.01 -30.72 -1.62
CA GLY A 159 11.40 -31.94 -0.89
C GLY A 159 11.87 -33.03 -1.84
N HIS A 160 12.82 -33.83 -1.36
CA HIS A 160 13.36 -35.03 -1.98
C HIS A 160 12.41 -36.21 -1.84
#